data_AF-A0A5J4R0F7-F1
#
_entry.id   AF-A0A5J4R0F7-F1
#
_cell.length_a   1.000
_cell.length_b   1.000
_cell.length_c   1.000
_cell.angle_alpha   90.00
_cell.angle_beta   90.00
_cell.angle_gamma   90.00
#
_symmetry.space_group_name_H-M   'P 1'
#
loop_
_entity.id
_entity.type
_entity.pdbx_description
1 polymer ?
#
loop_
_entity_poly.entity_id
_entity_poly.type
_entity_poly.pdbx_seq_one_letter_code
_entity_poly.pdbx_strand_id
1 'polypeptide(L)'
;MGNVMTDLKVIEENARYTIYEAEFEGAKHLFRRWYNDLIEIKFTDAFASANGYRNRADMIRREAGMKERLQKCCGCIPEWITIINGEFCVRVTKGDVNLN
;
A
#
# COMPACT_ATOMS: atom_id res chain seq x y z
N MET A 1 10.54 -18.48 18.69
CA MET A 1 9.14 -18.65 18.25
C MET A 1 8.39 -17.37 18.58
N GLY A 2 7.81 -16.71 17.56
CA GLY A 2 6.81 -15.64 17.72
C GLY A 2 7.37 -14.24 17.92
N ASN A 3 7.87 -13.59 16.87
CA ASN A 3 7.90 -12.12 16.85
C ASN A 3 6.44 -11.67 16.81
N VAL A 4 5.93 -11.27 17.96
CA VAL A 4 4.61 -10.64 18.11
C VAL A 4 4.64 -9.37 17.27
N MET A 5 3.69 -9.20 16.34
CA MET A 5 3.40 -7.90 15.74
C MET A 5 3.10 -6.94 16.90
N THR A 6 4.09 -6.15 17.29
CA THR A 6 4.03 -5.21 18.39
C THR A 6 3.05 -4.10 18.06
N ASP A 7 1.95 -4.06 18.83
CA ASP A 7 1.00 -2.96 19.03
C ASP A 7 0.55 -2.18 17.78
N LEU A 8 -0.58 -2.62 17.20
CA LEU A 8 -1.36 -1.81 16.26
C LEU A 8 -1.94 -0.60 17.00
N LYS A 9 -1.42 0.58 16.72
CA LYS A 9 -1.91 1.85 17.28
C LYS A 9 -2.92 2.50 16.33
N VAL A 10 -4.12 2.80 16.80
CA VAL A 10 -5.07 3.64 16.04
C VAL A 10 -4.57 5.09 16.03
N ILE A 11 -4.40 5.66 14.84
CA ILE A 11 -3.96 7.05 14.64
C ILE A 11 -5.04 7.95 14.07
N GLU A 12 -5.99 7.40 13.31
CA GLU A 12 -7.15 8.12 12.77
C GLU A 12 -8.33 7.16 12.67
N GLU A 13 -9.53 7.61 13.01
CA GLU A 13 -10.76 6.86 12.83
C GLU A 13 -11.88 7.79 12.38
N ASN A 14 -12.63 7.36 11.36
CA ASN A 14 -13.84 8.05 10.91
C ASN A 14 -14.87 7.03 10.37
N ALA A 15 -16.03 7.53 9.95
CA ALA A 15 -17.13 6.68 9.48
C ALA A 15 -16.81 5.80 8.26
N ARG A 16 -15.71 6.07 7.52
CA ARG A 16 -15.32 5.33 6.32
C ARG A 16 -14.16 4.36 6.57
N TYR A 17 -13.22 4.70 7.45
CA TYR A 17 -12.04 3.89 7.68
C TYR A 17 -11.38 4.18 9.03
N THR A 18 -10.53 3.24 9.45
CA THR A 18 -9.58 3.39 10.56
C THR A 18 -8.15 3.24 10.03
N ILE A 19 -7.26 4.15 10.42
CA ILE A 19 -5.83 4.07 10.13
C ILE A 19 -5.10 3.57 11.38
N TYR A 20 -4.32 2.52 11.18
CA TYR A 20 -3.44 1.91 12.18
C TYR A 20 -1.98 2.20 11.82
N GLU A 21 -1.17 2.47 12.84
CA GLU A 21 0.29 2.45 12.77
C GLU A 21 0.78 1.14 13.39
N ALA A 22 1.69 0.45 12.70
CA ALA A 22 2.38 -0.72 13.22
C ALA A 22 3.88 -0.53 13.04
N GLU A 23 4.67 -1.04 13.99
CA GLU A 23 6.12 -1.09 13.86
C GLU A 23 6.55 -2.47 13.37
N PHE A 24 7.34 -2.50 12.29
CA PHE A 24 7.92 -3.71 11.75
C PHE A 24 9.38 -3.42 11.34
N GLU A 25 10.32 -4.25 11.81
CA GLU A 25 11.75 -4.08 11.56
C GLU A 25 12.29 -2.67 11.86
N GLY A 26 11.77 -2.02 12.90
CA GLY A 26 12.18 -0.66 13.31
C GLY A 26 11.65 0.46 12.40
N ALA A 27 10.75 0.14 11.46
CA ALA A 27 10.07 1.09 10.61
C ALA A 27 8.56 1.14 10.93
N LYS A 28 7.98 2.33 10.81
CA LYS A 28 6.55 2.55 11.00
C LYS A 28 5.82 2.36 9.68
N HIS A 29 4.81 1.49 9.71
CA HIS A 29 3.93 1.19 8.60
C HIS A 29 2.51 1.64 8.92
N LEU A 30 1.86 2.26 7.95
CA LEU A 30 0.48 2.71 8.09
C LEU A 30 -0.45 1.79 7.30
N PHE A 31 -1.47 1.30 7.99
CA PHE A 31 -2.52 0.47 7.41
C PHE A 31 -3.85 1.21 7.49
N ARG A 32 -4.64 1.17 6.43
CA ARG A 32 -6.00 1.69 6.39
C ARG A 32 -6.98 0.54 6.24
N ARG A 33 -7.84 0.32 7.22
CA ARG A 33 -8.96 -0.62 7.14
C ARG A 33 -10.22 0.15 6.85
N TRP A 34 -10.87 -0.16 5.73
CA TRP A 34 -12.17 0.38 5.38
C TRP A 34 -13.28 -0.39 6.09
N TYR A 35 -14.46 0.23 6.21
CA TYR A 35 -15.64 -0.41 6.82
C TYR A 35 -16.09 -1.70 6.12
N ASN A 36 -15.71 -1.90 4.85
CA ASN A 36 -16.01 -3.09 4.06
C ASN A 36 -14.89 -4.15 4.14
N ASP A 37 -14.09 -4.13 5.20
CA ASP A 37 -12.95 -5.01 5.47
C ASP A 37 -11.81 -4.96 4.46
N LEU A 38 -11.83 -4.01 3.51
CA LEU A 38 -10.70 -3.77 2.64
C LEU A 38 -9.53 -3.20 3.45
N ILE A 39 -8.35 -3.80 3.31
CA ILE A 39 -7.13 -3.33 3.95
C ILE A 39 -6.20 -2.75 2.89
N GLU A 40 -5.60 -1.61 3.20
CA GLU A 40 -4.57 -0.98 2.40
C GLU A 40 -3.35 -0.68 3.28
N ILE A 41 -2.18 -0.66 2.65
CA ILE A 41 -0.92 -0.22 3.26
C ILE A 41 -0.43 1.03 2.55
N LYS A 42 0.13 1.98 3.29
CA LYS A 42 0.68 3.20 2.69
C LYS A 42 1.95 2.87 1.90
N PHE A 43 2.00 3.33 0.67
CA PHE A 43 3.14 3.14 -0.22
C PHE A 43 4.25 4.13 0.14
N THR A 44 5.08 3.74 1.11
CA THR A 44 6.25 4.50 1.60
C THR A 44 7.56 3.84 1.20
N ASP A 45 8.67 4.55 1.35
CA ASP A 45 9.99 3.95 1.12
C ASP A 45 10.31 2.87 2.15
N ALA A 46 9.81 3.01 3.39
CA ALA A 46 9.89 1.97 4.40
C ALA A 46 9.17 0.68 3.98
N PHE A 47 7.99 0.80 3.36
CA PHE A 47 7.30 -0.36 2.78
C PHE A 47 8.15 -1.04 1.70
N ALA A 48 8.73 -0.27 0.79
CA ALA A 48 9.60 -0.84 -0.26
C ALA A 48 10.82 -1.55 0.35
N SER A 49 11.45 -0.95 1.38
CA SER A 49 12.55 -1.55 2.13
C SER A 49 12.20 -2.86 2.81
N ALA A 50 11.03 -2.93 3.47
CA ALA A 50 10.54 -4.16 4.08
C ALA A 50 10.27 -5.29 3.06
N ASN A 51 10.10 -4.94 1.78
CA ASN A 51 9.96 -5.90 0.68
C ASN A 51 11.28 -6.16 -0.08
N GLY A 52 12.42 -5.72 0.45
CA GLY A 52 13.74 -5.98 -0.14
C GLY A 52 14.20 -5.00 -1.23
N TYR A 53 13.49 -3.87 -1.38
CA TYR A 53 13.85 -2.80 -2.33
C TYR A 53 14.57 -1.65 -1.63
N ARG A 54 15.34 -0.84 -2.37
CA ARG A 54 16.03 0.31 -1.73
C ARG A 54 15.08 1.44 -1.33
N ASN A 55 14.02 1.64 -2.12
CA ASN A 55 12.96 2.65 -1.96
C ASN A 55 11.85 2.38 -2.98
N ARG A 56 10.78 3.20 -2.99
CA ARG A 56 9.66 3.01 -3.93
C ARG A 56 10.07 3.11 -5.39
N ALA A 57 10.98 4.02 -5.72
CA ALA A 57 11.44 4.17 -7.10
C ALA A 57 12.22 2.94 -7.57
N ASP A 58 13.02 2.33 -6.69
CA ASP A 58 13.70 1.06 -6.95
C ASP A 58 12.70 -0.08 -7.16
N MET A 59 11.70 -0.21 -6.29
CA MET A 59 10.62 -1.18 -6.43
C MET A 59 9.91 -1.07 -7.78
N ILE A 60 9.46 0.14 -8.15
CA ILE A 60 8.77 0.39 -9.43
C ILE A 60 9.66 0.06 -10.65
N ARG A 61 10.99 0.25 -10.53
CA ARG A 61 11.94 -0.03 -11.61
C ARG A 61 12.27 -1.51 -11.75
N ARG A 62 12.38 -2.23 -10.63
CA ARG A 62 12.78 -3.64 -10.60
C ARG A 62 11.60 -4.58 -10.88
N GLU A 63 10.40 -4.18 -10.49
CA GLU A 63 9.17 -4.92 -10.79
C GLU A 63 8.77 -4.73 -12.25
N ALA A 64 8.95 -5.78 -13.05
CA ALA A 64 8.73 -5.74 -14.50
C ALA A 64 7.27 -5.36 -14.83
N GLY A 65 7.10 -4.27 -15.58
CA GLY A 65 5.78 -3.80 -16.01
C GLY A 65 5.00 -3.05 -14.92
N MET A 66 5.52 -2.90 -13.69
CA MET A 66 4.82 -2.18 -12.63
C MET A 66 4.64 -0.71 -12.99
N LYS A 67 5.69 -0.06 -13.49
CA LYS A 67 5.64 1.34 -13.94
C LYS A 67 4.58 1.53 -15.02
N GLU A 68 4.59 0.72 -16.07
CA GLU A 68 3.64 0.80 -17.17
C GLU A 68 2.20 0.53 -16.71
N ARG A 69 2.01 -0.46 -15.82
CA ARG A 69 0.70 -0.75 -15.22
C ARG A 69 0.21 0.43 -14.40
N LEU A 70 1.02 0.96 -13.49
CA LEU A 70 0.68 2.14 -12.69
C LEU A 70 0.33 3.35 -13.56
N GLN A 71 1.12 3.63 -14.60
CA GLN A 71 0.84 4.71 -15.53
C GLN A 71 -0.48 4.50 -16.28
N LYS A 72 -0.73 3.30 -16.83
CA LYS A 72 -1.97 2.99 -17.55
C LYS A 72 -3.21 3.00 -16.66
N CYS A 73 -3.05 2.54 -15.42
CA CYS A 73 -4.16 2.28 -14.51
C CYS A 73 -4.51 3.46 -13.61
N CYS A 74 -3.50 4.22 -13.18
CA CYS A 74 -3.65 5.26 -12.17
C CYS A 74 -3.23 6.65 -12.67
N GLY A 75 -2.48 6.74 -13.78
CA GLY A 75 -1.86 7.99 -14.24
C GLY A 75 -0.78 8.55 -13.30
N CYS A 76 -0.63 7.98 -12.09
CA CYS A 76 0.30 8.38 -11.05
C CYS A 76 0.75 7.17 -10.21
N ILE A 77 1.67 7.41 -9.28
CA ILE A 77 2.03 6.42 -8.25
C ILE A 77 1.00 6.54 -7.11
N PRO A 78 0.29 5.46 -6.76
CA PRO A 78 -0.71 5.49 -5.70
C PRO A 78 -0.08 5.73 -4.33
N GLU A 79 -0.79 6.46 -3.46
CA GLU A 79 -0.37 6.65 -2.07
C GLU A 79 -0.63 5.40 -1.21
N TRP A 80 -1.64 4.60 -1.56
CA TRP A 80 -2.06 3.41 -0.82
C TRP A 80 -2.15 2.21 -1.75
N ILE A 81 -1.70 1.05 -1.29
CA ILE A 81 -1.75 -0.23 -1.99
C ILE A 81 -2.71 -1.15 -1.24
N THR A 82 -3.66 -1.75 -1.95
CA THR A 82 -4.62 -2.70 -1.39
C THR A 82 -3.96 -4.05 -1.13
N ILE A 83 -4.34 -4.72 -0.05
CA ILE A 83 -3.94 -6.09 0.25
C ILE A 83 -5.14 -6.99 0.00
N ILE A 84 -5.04 -7.92 -0.96
CA ILE A 84 -6.09 -8.88 -1.30
C ILE A 84 -5.48 -10.28 -1.23
N ASN A 85 -5.96 -11.14 -0.33
CA ASN A 85 -5.44 -12.50 -0.15
C ASN A 85 -3.91 -12.57 0.06
N GLY A 86 -3.31 -11.56 0.69
CA GLY A 86 -1.87 -11.46 0.89
C GLY A 86 -1.09 -10.87 -0.30
N GLU A 87 -1.75 -10.58 -1.42
CA GLU A 87 -1.15 -9.93 -2.58
C GLU A 87 -1.33 -8.40 -2.53
N PHE A 88 -0.33 -7.68 -3.01
CA PHE A 88 -0.37 -6.23 -3.16
C PHE A 88 -1.03 -5.84 -4.49
N CYS A 89 -2.21 -5.26 -4.41
CA CYS A 89 -3.02 -4.84 -5.54
C CYS A 89 -3.16 -3.32 -5.59
N VAL A 90 -3.25 -2.76 -6.79
CA VAL A 90 -3.56 -1.35 -6.99
C VAL A 90 -5.01 -1.23 -7.39
N ARG A 91 -5.77 -0.41 -6.65
CA ARG A 91 -7.16 -0.13 -7.02
C ARG A 91 -7.18 0.77 -8.25
N VAL A 92 -7.89 0.32 -9.27
CA VAL A 92 -8.14 1.07 -10.49
C VAL A 92 -9.62 1.40 -10.54
N THR A 93 -9.98 2.67 -10.52
CA THR A 93 -11.36 3.09 -10.79
C THR A 93 -11.57 2.97 -12.29
N LYS A 94 -12.48 2.09 -12.72
CA LYS A 94 -12.87 2.00 -14.13
C LYS A 94 -13.72 3.23 -14.47
N GLY A 95 -13.09 4.22 -15.08
CA GLY A 95 -13.62 5.54 -15.43
C GLY A 95 -12.59 6.57 -14.95
N ASP A 96 -11.67 7.11 -15.76
CA ASP A 96 -11.80 7.62 -17.12
C ASP A 96 -10.69 7.08 -18.05
N VAL A 97 -11.02 6.13 -18.92
CA VAL A 97 -10.20 5.91 -20.13
C VAL A 97 -10.93 6.65 -21.25
N ASN A 98 -10.79 7.97 -21.30
CA ASN A 98 -11.01 8.70 -22.54
C ASN A 98 -9.85 8.37 -23.47
N LEU A 99 -10.03 7.33 -24.29
CA LEU A 99 -9.25 7.12 -25.50
C LEU A 99 -9.82 8.08 -26.56
N ASN A 100 -9.36 9.32 -26.56
CA ASN A 100 -9.36 10.16 -27.75
C ASN A 100 -7.98 10.04 -28.42
#